data_AF-A0A969LJC3-F1
#
_entry.id   AF-A0A969LJC3-F1
#
_cell.length_a   1.000
_cell.length_b   1.000
_cell.length_c   1.000
_cell.angle_alpha   90.00
_cell.angle_beta   90.00
_cell.angle_gamma   90.00
#
_symmetry.space_group_name_H-M   'P 1'
#
loop_
_entity.id
_entity.type
_entity.pdbx_description
1 polymer ?
#
loop_
_entity_poly.entity_id
_entity_poly.type
_entity_poly.pdbx_seq_one_letter_code
_entity_poly.pdbx_strand_id
1 'polypeptide(L)'
;MKYFFLSDGWVVGRVWEFGGLWNEQSWRRKPELARLPLGIVEQGERLWLYQVEAAVLMVEVRQAQAATSTIGQVVLKRLIDAEQAIARLATADSLFQA
;
A
#
# COMPACT_ATOMS: atom_id res chain seq x y z
N MET A 1 1.61 -6.34 12.11
CA MET A 1 1.13 -5.90 10.78
C MET A 1 1.22 -4.39 10.69
N LYS A 2 1.43 -3.86 9.49
CA LYS A 2 1.37 -2.43 9.18
C LYS A 2 0.39 -2.22 8.03
N TYR A 3 0.00 -0.97 7.80
CA TYR A 3 -1.05 -0.65 6.83
C TYR A 3 -0.67 0.56 5.98
N PHE A 4 -1.31 0.70 4.82
CA PHE A 4 -1.26 1.93 4.03
C PHE A 4 -2.48 2.01 3.10
N PHE A 5 -2.76 3.21 2.60
CA PHE A 5 -3.82 3.47 1.64
C PHE A 5 -3.25 3.67 0.22
N LEU A 6 -3.88 3.03 -0.76
CA LEU A 6 -3.44 3.06 -2.14
C LEU A 6 -4.61 3.34 -3.09
N SER A 7 -4.43 4.30 -3.99
CA SER A 7 -5.45 4.69 -4.95
C SER A 7 -5.77 3.57 -5.94
N ASP A 8 -7.00 3.53 -6.42
CA ASP A 8 -7.39 2.66 -7.52
C ASP A 8 -6.47 2.84 -8.74
N GLY A 9 -6.13 1.74 -9.42
CA GLY A 9 -5.22 1.76 -10.57
C GLY A 9 -3.73 1.87 -10.22
N TRP A 10 -3.36 1.93 -8.93
CA TRP A 10 -1.98 1.82 -8.49
C TRP A 10 -1.63 0.40 -8.05
N VAL A 11 -0.35 0.04 -8.23
CA VAL A 11 0.21 -1.26 -7.87
C VAL A 11 1.48 -1.09 -7.06
N VAL A 12 1.75 -2.09 -6.21
CA VAL A 12 2.99 -2.18 -5.45
C VAL A 12 4.13 -2.58 -6.40
N GLY A 13 5.24 -1.85 -6.29
CA GLY A 13 6.51 -2.14 -6.95
C GLY A 13 7.47 -2.79 -5.98
N ARG A 14 8.42 -2.00 -5.46
CA ARG A 14 9.47 -2.47 -4.54
C ARG A 14 9.01 -2.44 -3.08
N VAL A 15 9.56 -3.36 -2.30
CA VAL A 15 9.32 -3.47 -0.86
C VAL A 15 10.68 -3.55 -0.16
N TRP A 16 10.82 -2.86 0.97
CA TRP A 16 12.04 -2.87 1.77
C TRP A 16 11.80 -3.48 3.15
N GLU A 17 12.83 -4.09 3.68
CA GLU A 17 13.00 -4.52 5.07
C GLU A 17 14.21 -3.81 5.70
N PHE A 18 14.56 -4.15 6.94
CA PHE A 18 15.69 -3.52 7.65
C PHE A 18 17.04 -3.70 6.90
N GLY A 19 17.21 -4.79 6.16
CA GLY A 19 18.41 -5.09 5.36
C GLY A 19 18.45 -4.45 3.96
N GLY A 20 17.45 -3.63 3.59
CA GLY A 20 17.35 -3.04 2.25
C GLY A 20 16.15 -3.58 1.47
N LEU A 21 16.29 -3.79 0.16
CA LEU A 21 15.21 -4.39 -0.64
C LEU A 21 14.88 -5.80 -0.11
N TRP A 22 13.59 -6.15 -0.10
CA TRP A 22 13.12 -7.45 0.32
C TRP A 22 13.88 -8.57 -0.40
N ASN A 23 14.53 -9.44 0.36
CA ASN A 23 15.32 -10.53 -0.20
C ASN A 23 14.53 -11.85 -0.19
N GLU A 24 13.94 -12.20 -1.33
CA GLU A 24 13.18 -13.45 -1.47
C GLU A 24 14.03 -14.71 -1.22
N GLN A 25 15.36 -14.67 -1.38
CA GLN A 25 16.21 -15.82 -1.09
C GLN A 25 16.38 -16.04 0.42
N SER A 26 16.54 -14.96 1.18
CA SER A 26 16.62 -15.01 2.65
C SER A 26 15.28 -15.44 3.27
N TRP A 27 14.19 -14.86 2.77
CA TRP A 27 12.84 -15.13 3.27
C TRP A 27 12.20 -16.41 2.70
N ARG A 28 12.72 -16.90 1.56
CA ARG A 28 12.15 -17.99 0.75
C ARG A 28 10.71 -17.74 0.28
N ARG A 29 10.27 -16.48 0.30
CA ARG A 29 8.95 -16.03 -0.14
C ARG A 29 8.94 -14.54 -0.45
N LYS A 30 7.89 -14.13 -1.16
CA LYS A 30 7.49 -12.73 -1.31
C LYS A 30 6.98 -12.15 0.02
N PRO A 31 7.04 -10.82 0.19
CA PRO A 31 6.41 -10.19 1.34
C PRO A 31 4.90 -10.42 1.32
N GLU A 32 4.32 -10.62 2.48
CA GLU A 32 2.87 -10.71 2.65
C GLU A 32 2.26 -9.32 2.50
N LEU A 33 1.38 -9.19 1.50
CA LEU A 33 0.68 -7.97 1.18
C LEU A 33 -0.75 -8.32 0.75
N ALA A 34 -1.72 -7.77 1.46
CA ALA A 34 -3.14 -8.05 1.22
C ALA A 34 -3.92 -6.74 1.09
N ARG A 35 -4.67 -6.58 0.00
CA ARG A 35 -5.71 -5.55 -0.09
C ARG A 35 -6.90 -6.02 0.74
N LEU A 36 -7.33 -5.20 1.69
CA LEU A 36 -8.52 -5.44 2.49
C LEU A 36 -9.77 -4.95 1.74
N PRO A 37 -10.97 -5.48 2.06
CA PRO A 37 -12.23 -5.00 1.48
C PRO A 37 -12.65 -3.61 1.98
N LEU A 38 -11.77 -2.88 2.67
CA LEU A 38 -12.02 -1.59 3.29
C LEU A 38 -11.22 -0.50 2.57
N GLY A 39 -11.80 0.68 2.44
CA GLY A 39 -11.16 1.83 1.84
C GLY A 39 -11.77 3.14 2.32
N ILE A 40 -11.26 4.26 1.79
CA ILE A 40 -11.78 5.60 2.02
C ILE A 40 -11.90 6.35 0.69
N VAL A 41 -12.75 7.36 0.65
CA VAL A 41 -12.74 8.40 -0.37
C VAL A 41 -12.03 9.63 0.19
N GLU A 42 -10.99 10.09 -0.50
CA GLU A 42 -10.28 11.32 -0.15
C GLU A 42 -10.17 12.17 -1.42
N GLN A 43 -10.67 13.42 -1.38
CA GLN A 43 -10.66 14.34 -2.52
C GLN A 43 -11.29 13.77 -3.82
N GLY A 44 -12.28 12.88 -3.69
CA GLY A 44 -12.94 12.21 -4.83
C GLY A 44 -12.19 11.00 -5.37
N GLU A 45 -11.02 10.66 -4.82
CA GLU A 45 -10.29 9.44 -5.16
C GLU A 45 -10.62 8.30 -4.19
N ARG A 46 -10.71 7.08 -4.71
CA ARG A 46 -10.87 5.86 -3.92
C ARG A 46 -9.51 5.33 -3.51
N LEU A 47 -9.31 5.15 -2.21
CA LEU A 47 -8.10 4.60 -1.62
C LEU A 47 -8.43 3.31 -0.86
N TRP A 48 -7.83 2.19 -1.25
CA TRP A 48 -8.02 0.91 -0.55
C TRP A 48 -6.98 0.72 0.53
N LEU A 49 -7.40 0.11 1.65
CA LEU A 49 -6.53 -0.26 2.74
C LEU A 49 -5.76 -1.54 2.37
N TYR A 50 -4.44 -1.47 2.47
CA TYR A 50 -3.55 -2.61 2.35
C TYR A 50 -2.94 -2.94 3.70
N GLN A 51 -2.82 -4.23 3.99
CA GLN A 51 -2.09 -4.78 5.12
C GLN A 51 -0.77 -5.39 4.63
N VAL A 52 0.31 -5.16 5.37
CA VAL A 52 1.62 -5.76 5.17
C VAL A 52 2.18 -6.33 6.47
N GLU A 53 3.08 -7.30 6.34
CA GLU A 53 3.75 -7.88 7.49
C GLU A 53 4.65 -6.90 8.24
N ALA A 54 4.95 -7.20 9.52
CA ALA A 54 5.69 -6.30 10.39
C ALA A 54 7.12 -6.00 9.91
N ALA A 55 7.75 -6.96 9.22
CA ALA A 55 9.10 -6.85 8.68
C ALA A 55 9.21 -5.81 7.56
N VAL A 56 8.10 -5.49 6.87
CA VAL A 56 8.09 -4.49 5.81
C VAL A 56 8.31 -3.10 6.41
N LEU A 57 9.33 -2.40 5.93
CA LEU A 57 9.71 -1.06 6.36
C LEU A 57 9.14 0.02 5.44
N MET A 58 9.12 -0.24 4.12
CA MET A 58 8.71 0.74 3.11
C MET A 58 8.12 0.04 1.89
N VAL A 59 7.17 0.71 1.23
CA VAL A 59 6.52 0.22 0.01
C VAL A 59 6.54 1.32 -1.04
N GLU A 60 7.11 1.01 -2.19
CA GLU A 60 7.05 1.82 -3.40
C GLU A 60 5.82 1.40 -4.20
N VAL A 61 5.09 2.39 -4.70
CA VAL A 61 3.93 2.17 -5.55
C VAL A 61 4.04 2.97 -6.84
N ARG A 62 3.39 2.46 -7.89
CA ARG A 62 3.33 3.08 -9.21
C ARG A 62 1.96 2.89 -9.83
N GLN A 63 1.62 3.70 -10.84
CA GLN A 63 0.42 3.47 -11.64
C GLN A 63 0.56 2.18 -12.48
N ALA A 64 -0.52 1.41 -12.59
CA ALA A 64 -0.56 0.13 -13.31
C ALA A 64 -0.38 0.33 -14.83
N GLN A 65 -1.05 1.34 -15.39
CA GLN A 65 -0.97 1.73 -16.79
C GLN A 65 -0.11 2.99 -16.89
N ALA A 66 1.20 2.81 -17.02
CA ALA A 66 2.06 3.88 -17.50
C ALA A 66 1.75 4.06 -19.00
N ALA A 67 0.86 4.98 -19.33
CA ALA A 67 0.57 5.36 -20.71
C ALA A 67 1.84 5.94 -21.34
N THR A 68 2.67 5.09 -21.94
CA THR A 68 3.67 5.29 -23.03
C THR A 68 4.56 6.54 -23.05
N SER A 69 4.56 7.40 -22.05
CA SER A 69 5.30 8.65 -22.06
C SER A 69 5.55 9.13 -20.64
N THR A 70 6.82 9.40 -20.36
CA THR A 70 7.35 10.09 -19.17
C THR A 70 7.17 9.35 -17.85
N ILE A 71 8.30 8.86 -17.29
CA ILE A 71 8.54 8.54 -15.86
C ILE A 71 7.26 8.22 -15.11
N GLY A 72 6.89 6.94 -15.04
CA GLY A 72 5.74 6.51 -14.24
C GLY A 72 5.84 7.13 -12.85
N GLN A 73 4.76 7.77 -12.38
CA GLN A 73 4.76 8.38 -11.06
C GLN A 73 4.99 7.28 -10.02
N VAL A 74 6.16 7.33 -9.39
CA VAL A 74 6.57 6.43 -8.32
C VAL A 74 6.51 7.20 -7.01
N VAL A 75 5.83 6.63 -6.01
CA VAL A 75 5.67 7.25 -4.70
C VAL A 75 5.97 6.23 -3.61
N LEU A 76 6.63 6.68 -2.53
CA LEU A 76 6.80 5.89 -1.32
C LEU A 76 5.58 6.08 -0.42
N LYS A 77 4.96 4.99 0.03
CA LYS A 77 3.82 5.06 0.94
C LYS A 77 4.27 5.02 2.39
N ARG A 78 3.76 5.97 3.17
CA ARG A 78 3.89 5.95 4.63
C ARG A 78 3.10 4.76 5.17
N LEU A 79 3.78 3.87 5.87
CA LEU A 79 3.14 2.81 6.63
C LEU A 79 2.64 3.35 7.95
N ILE A 80 1.47 2.88 8.36
CA ILE A 80 0.78 3.26 9.59
C ILE A 80 0.45 2.00 10.41
N ASP A 81 0.25 2.19 11.70
CA ASP A 81 -0.23 1.12 12.58
C ASP A 81 -1.76 0.93 12.47
N ALA A 82 -2.29 -0.04 13.24
CA ALA A 82 -3.71 -0.35 13.23
C ALA A 82 -4.57 0.79 13.79
N GLU A 83 -4.13 1.48 14.84
CA GLU A 83 -4.88 2.57 15.46
C GLU A 83 -5.01 3.75 14.50
N GLN A 84 -3.92 4.09 13.82
CA GLN A 84 -3.90 5.12 12.78
C GLN A 84 -4.78 4.75 11.58
N ALA A 85 -4.78 3.49 11.16
CA ALA A 85 -5.64 3.02 10.06
C ALA A 85 -7.13 3.11 10.44
N ILE A 86 -7.49 2.65 11.64
CA ILE A 86 -8.86 2.71 12.18
C ILE A 86 -9.30 4.17 12.30
N ALA A 87 -8.46 5.03 12.87
CA ALA A 87 -8.75 6.46 13.00
C ALA A 87 -9.05 7.08 11.64
N ARG A 88 -8.25 6.77 10.61
CA ARG A 88 -8.47 7.27 9.24
C ARG A 88 -9.79 6.79 8.65
N LEU A 89 -10.10 5.50 8.78
CA LEU A 89 -11.38 4.92 8.33
C LEU A 89 -12.57 5.59 9.04
N ALA A 90 -12.46 5.83 10.35
CA ALA A 90 -13.53 6.43 11.14
C ALA A 90 -13.80 7.91 10.79
N THR A 91 -12.80 8.64 10.27
CA THR A 91 -12.92 10.07 9.97
C THR A 91 -13.24 10.40 8.51
N ALA A 92 -12.88 9.51 7.58
CA ALA A 92 -13.11 9.72 6.14
C ALA A 92 -14.37 9.00 5.67
N ASP A 93 -14.85 9.35 4.47
CA ASP A 93 -15.94 8.62 3.82
C ASP A 93 -15.48 7.19 3.49
N SER A 94 -15.85 6.24 4.32
CA SER A 94 -15.43 4.85 4.22
C SER A 94 -16.15 4.12 3.08
N LEU A 95 -15.42 3.21 2.43
CA LEU A 95 -15.92 2.31 1.39
C LEU A 95 -15.69 0.86 1.80
N PHE A 96 -16.62 -0.01 1.40
CA PHE A 96 -16.52 -1.45 1.56
C PHE A 96 -16.76 -2.17 0.23
N GLN A 97 -15.98 -3.19 -0.07
CA GLN A 97 -16.16 -4.07 -1.22
C GLN A 97 -16.38 -5.51 -0.76
N ALA A 98 -17.62 -5.99 -0.92
CA ALA A 98 -18.02 -7.37 -0.65
C ALA A 98 -17.48 -8.35 -1.69
#